data_AF-A0CAK1-F1
#
_entry.id   AF-A0CAK1-F1
#
_cell.length_a   1.000
_cell.length_b   1.000
_cell.length_c   1.000
_cell.angle_alpha   90.00
_cell.angle_beta   90.00
_cell.angle_gamma   90.00
#
_symmetry.space_group_name_H-M   'P 1'
#
loop_
_entity.id
_entity.type
_entity.pdbx_description
1 polymer ?
#
loop_
_entity_poly.entity_id
_entity_poly.type
_entity_poly.pdbx_seq_one_letter_code
_entity_poly.pdbx_strand_id
1 'polypeptide(L)'
;MKQVILCNYLIQQELLRSINLELQESLNPLRDLRTRLNQQCERILQDIQSINQILNEEESIFSENQQENQHQEHQNHDLNSYVSMSMSQGYQSRIKSSLLESYKQVIQNSQQQREELCQILPEQLRCQYNQTLTIILVFDHLVNAYEIEIDSQASIGDLAQEFKIVLNHQKEILFSFEGNILEEEFTFQQLNIQNGYTLQAQLIY
;
A
#
# COMPACT_ATOMS: atom_id res chain seq x y z
N MET A 1 29.15 37.00 49.89
CA MET A 1 27.89 36.22 49.74
C MET A 1 26.90 36.82 48.73
N LYS A 2 26.49 38.10 48.81
CA LYS A 2 25.49 38.67 47.88
C LYS A 2 25.86 38.62 46.40
N GLN A 3 27.13 38.83 46.04
CA GLN A 3 27.59 38.75 44.64
C GLN A 3 27.52 37.34 44.04
N VAL A 4 27.75 36.30 44.85
CA VAL A 4 27.70 34.89 44.39
C VAL A 4 26.26 34.47 44.10
N ILE A 5 25.31 34.91 44.95
CA ILE A 5 23.88 34.65 44.76
C ILE A 5 23.38 35.33 43.48
N LEU A 6 23.77 36.59 43.25
CA LEU A 6 23.39 37.33 42.04
C LEU A 6 23.97 36.67 40.77
N CYS A 7 25.21 36.19 40.83
CA CYS A 7 25.86 35.53 39.70
C CYS A 7 25.18 34.18 39.37
N ASN A 8 24.88 33.37 40.38
CA ASN A 8 24.15 32.11 40.17
C ASN A 8 22.74 32.34 39.60
N TYR A 9 22.04 33.41 40.03
CA TYR A 9 20.73 33.76 39.50
C TYR A 9 20.79 34.14 38.01
N LEU A 10 21.78 34.95 37.61
CA LEU A 10 21.96 35.35 36.20
C LEU A 10 22.31 34.16 35.31
N ILE A 11 23.16 33.25 35.80
CA ILE A 11 23.50 32.02 35.09
C ILE A 11 22.26 31.13 34.92
N GLN A 12 21.45 30.97 35.97
CA GLN A 12 20.21 30.18 35.89
C GLN A 12 19.20 30.77 34.90
N GLN A 13 19.07 32.10 34.85
CA GLN A 13 18.19 32.76 33.87
C GLN A 13 18.65 32.55 32.43
N GLU A 14 19.94 32.68 32.16
CA GLU A 14 20.48 32.48 30.81
C GLU A 14 20.35 31.02 30.36
N LEU A 15 20.55 30.08 31.28
CA LEU A 15 20.38 28.65 31.00
C LEU A 15 18.91 28.31 30.66
N LEU A 16 17.96 28.85 31.44
CA LEU A 16 16.53 28.71 31.17
C LEU A 16 16.13 29.31 29.83
N ARG A 17 16.70 30.47 29.47
CA ARG A 17 16.48 31.11 28.18
C ARG A 17 16.99 30.26 27.02
N SER A 18 18.20 29.70 27.14
CA SER A 18 18.80 28.83 26.12
C SER A 18 17.97 27.57 25.89
N ILE A 19 17.56 26.89 26.97
CA ILE A 19 16.71 25.69 26.89
C ILE A 19 15.37 26.00 26.22
N ASN A 20 14.77 27.15 26.53
CA ASN A 20 13.48 27.54 25.97
C ASN A 20 13.59 27.85 24.46
N LEU A 21 14.71 28.44 24.01
CA LEU A 21 15.00 28.66 22.59
C LEU A 21 15.16 27.32 21.84
N GLU A 22 15.97 26.40 22.35
CA GLU A 22 16.15 25.07 21.74
C GLU A 22 14.83 24.28 21.68
N LEU A 23 14.00 24.36 22.73
CA LEU A 23 12.68 23.75 22.74
C LEU A 23 11.76 24.36 21.68
N GLN A 24 11.79 25.69 21.49
CA GLN A 24 11.00 26.35 20.46
C GLN A 24 11.46 25.98 19.05
N GLU A 25 12.77 25.94 18.82
CA GLU A 25 13.35 25.49 17.54
C GLU A 25 13.03 24.03 17.24
N SER A 26 12.92 23.19 18.27
CA SER A 26 12.53 21.78 18.11
C SER A 26 11.03 21.59 17.90
N LEU A 27 10.18 22.43 18.52
CA LEU A 27 8.72 22.32 18.45
C LEU A 27 8.11 22.95 17.19
N ASN A 28 8.73 23.99 16.63
CA ASN A 28 8.23 24.67 15.43
C ASN A 28 8.15 23.75 14.21
N PRO A 29 9.19 22.95 13.86
CA PRO A 29 9.13 21.98 12.78
C PRO A 29 8.02 20.95 12.95
N LEU A 30 7.71 20.55 14.19
CA LEU A 30 6.62 19.62 14.49
C LEU A 30 5.24 20.24 14.25
N ARG A 31 5.06 21.54 14.59
CA ARG A 31 3.83 22.28 14.27
C ARG A 31 3.63 22.43 12.76
N ASP A 32 4.70 22.72 12.04
CA ASP A 32 4.68 22.87 10.59
C ASP A 32 4.45 21.52 9.89
N LEU A 33 5.04 20.44 10.41
CA LEU A 33 4.78 19.08 9.93
C LEU A 33 3.32 18.68 10.15
N ARG A 34 2.78 18.92 11.35
CA ARG A 34 1.36 18.65 11.64
C ARG A 34 0.44 19.41 10.69
N THR A 35 0.74 20.68 10.42
CA THR A 35 -0.07 21.50 9.51
C THR A 35 -0.05 20.94 8.08
N ARG A 36 1.14 20.56 7.59
CA ARG A 36 1.30 19.96 6.26
C ARG A 36 0.62 18.59 6.15
N LEU A 37 0.74 17.74 7.17
CA LEU A 37 0.05 16.45 7.22
C LEU A 37 -1.46 16.63 7.17
N ASN A 38 -2.01 17.56 7.95
CA ASN A 38 -3.45 17.85 7.90
C ASN A 38 -3.90 18.31 6.50
N GLN A 39 -3.13 19.18 5.85
CA GLN A 39 -3.43 19.62 4.47
C GLN A 39 -3.37 18.46 3.46
N GLN A 40 -2.43 17.51 3.63
CA GLN A 40 -2.37 16.33 2.78
C GLN A 40 -3.56 15.39 3.03
N CYS A 41 -3.94 15.16 4.28
CA CYS A 41 -5.11 14.36 4.62
C CYS A 41 -6.39 14.96 4.03
N GLU A 42 -6.58 16.28 4.09
CA GLU A 42 -7.72 16.95 3.48
C GLU A 42 -7.78 16.76 1.96
N ARG A 43 -6.63 16.84 1.27
CA ARG A 43 -6.56 16.57 -0.18
C ARG A 43 -6.90 15.14 -0.53
N ILE A 44 -6.33 14.17 0.20
CA ILE A 44 -6.64 12.74 0.00
C ILE A 44 -8.14 12.47 0.19
N LEU A 45 -8.75 13.08 1.20
CA LEU A 45 -10.20 12.96 1.41
C LEU A 45 -11.01 13.54 0.24
N GLN A 46 -10.58 14.65 -0.35
CA GLN A 46 -11.21 15.22 -1.55
C GLN A 46 -11.05 14.31 -2.77
N ASP A 47 -9.86 13.73 -2.96
CA ASP A 47 -9.59 12.81 -4.06
C ASP A 47 -10.46 11.54 -3.94
N ILE A 48 -10.59 10.97 -2.74
CA ILE A 48 -11.48 9.83 -2.48
C ILE A 48 -12.94 10.19 -2.81
N GLN A 49 -13.41 11.38 -2.42
CA GLN A 49 -14.76 11.84 -2.75
C GLN A 49 -14.97 11.97 -4.26
N SER A 50 -13.97 12.49 -4.99
CA SER A 50 -14.01 12.61 -6.45
C SER A 50 -14.04 11.23 -7.12
N ILE A 51 -13.23 10.28 -6.67
CA ILE A 51 -13.24 8.90 -7.18
C ILE A 51 -14.62 8.26 -6.97
N ASN A 52 -15.21 8.43 -5.78
CA ASN A 52 -16.54 7.89 -5.51
C ASN A 52 -17.63 8.51 -6.40
N GLN A 53 -17.51 9.79 -6.78
CA GLN A 53 -18.41 10.42 -7.74
C GLN A 53 -18.29 9.78 -9.12
N ILE A 54 -17.06 9.58 -9.61
CA ILE A 54 -16.82 8.93 -10.90
C ILE A 54 -17.39 7.50 -10.90
N LEU A 55 -17.15 6.74 -9.82
CA LEU A 55 -17.67 5.36 -9.71
C LEU A 55 -19.20 5.33 -9.74
N ASN A 56 -19.87 6.27 -9.06
CA ASN A 56 -21.33 6.36 -9.08
C ASN A 56 -21.86 6.75 -10.48
N GLU A 57 -21.15 7.63 -11.19
CA GLU A 57 -21.50 8.00 -12.57
C GLU A 57 -21.34 6.80 -13.52
N GLU A 58 -20.26 6.03 -13.39
CA GLU A 58 -20.03 4.82 -14.19
C GLU A 58 -21.07 3.73 -13.89
N GLU A 59 -21.46 3.54 -12.62
CA GLU A 59 -22.50 2.59 -12.23
C GLU A 59 -23.87 3.00 -12.81
N SER A 60 -24.18 4.30 -12.84
CA SER A 60 -25.38 4.83 -13.49
C SER A 60 -25.37 4.56 -15.00
N ILE A 61 -24.26 4.84 -15.68
CA ILE A 61 -24.10 4.59 -17.12
C ILE A 61 -24.21 3.09 -17.44
N PHE A 62 -23.64 2.24 -16.59
CA PHE A 62 -23.75 0.79 -16.76
C PHE A 62 -25.19 0.31 -16.61
N SER A 63 -25.93 0.88 -15.66
CA SER A 63 -27.35 0.59 -15.41
C SER A 63 -28.24 1.02 -16.59
N GLU A 64 -28.00 2.22 -17.15
CA GLU A 64 -28.72 2.73 -18.33
C GLU A 64 -28.46 1.85 -19.57
N ASN A 65 -27.20 1.46 -19.81
CA ASN A 65 -26.84 0.59 -20.92
C ASN A 65 -27.43 -0.84 -20.79
N GLN A 66 -27.68 -1.33 -19.57
CA GLN A 66 -28.37 -2.61 -19.37
C GLN A 66 -29.87 -2.52 -19.70
N GLN A 67 -30.54 -1.43 -19.35
CA GLN A 67 -31.94 -1.22 -19.71
C GLN A 67 -32.10 -1.02 -21.23
N GLU A 68 -31.18 -0.30 -21.87
CA GLU A 68 -31.21 -0.09 -23.32
C GLU A 68 -30.93 -1.39 -24.10
N ASN A 69 -30.03 -2.25 -23.62
CA ASN A 69 -29.80 -3.58 -24.21
C ASN A 69 -31.03 -4.50 -24.10
N GLN A 70 -31.79 -4.44 -23.01
CA GLN A 70 -33.05 -5.20 -22.89
C GLN A 70 -34.13 -4.72 -23.87
N HIS A 71 -34.17 -3.40 -24.17
CA HIS A 71 -35.07 -2.87 -25.19
C HIS A 71 -34.64 -3.21 -26.63
N GLN A 72 -33.33 -3.27 -26.90
CA GLN A 72 -32.82 -3.69 -28.21
C GLN A 72 -32.97 -5.19 -28.47
N GLU A 73 -32.83 -6.07 -27.46
CA GLU A 73 -33.12 -7.50 -27.61
C GLU A 73 -34.58 -7.76 -27.99
N HIS A 74 -35.54 -7.02 -27.42
CA HIS A 74 -36.95 -7.13 -27.82
C HIS A 74 -37.23 -6.65 -29.25
N GLN A 75 -36.54 -5.63 -29.75
CA GLN A 75 -36.67 -5.21 -31.15
C GLN A 75 -35.97 -6.16 -32.13
N ASN A 76 -34.84 -6.77 -31.74
CA ASN A 76 -34.12 -7.73 -32.58
C ASN A 76 -34.78 -9.11 -32.62
N HIS A 77 -35.56 -9.49 -31.60
CA HIS A 77 -36.30 -10.76 -31.60
C HIS A 77 -37.43 -10.81 -32.64
N ASP A 78 -38.07 -9.67 -32.94
CA ASP A 78 -39.06 -9.57 -34.02
C ASP A 78 -38.41 -9.68 -35.41
N LEU A 79 -37.19 -9.16 -35.59
CA LEU A 79 -36.42 -9.20 -36.84
C LEU A 79 -35.71 -10.54 -37.11
N ASN A 80 -35.33 -11.28 -36.06
CA ASN A 80 -34.65 -12.58 -36.18
C ASN A 80 -35.56 -13.76 -36.57
N SER A 81 -36.86 -13.51 -36.81
CA SER A 81 -37.77 -14.52 -37.34
C SER A 81 -37.55 -14.84 -38.84
N TYR A 82 -36.72 -14.07 -39.56
CA TYR A 82 -36.60 -14.20 -41.03
C TYR A 82 -35.21 -14.43 -41.62
N VAL A 83 -34.11 -14.42 -40.87
CA VAL A 83 -32.77 -14.63 -41.47
C VAL A 83 -31.87 -15.47 -40.58
N SER A 84 -31.99 -16.78 -40.69
CA SER A 84 -30.97 -17.73 -40.23
C SER A 84 -30.24 -18.30 -41.44
N MET A 85 -29.10 -17.72 -41.81
CA MET A 85 -27.98 -18.38 -42.51
C MET A 85 -26.87 -17.36 -42.82
N SER A 86 -25.76 -17.40 -42.07
CA SER A 86 -24.39 -17.31 -42.61
C SER A 86 -23.36 -17.24 -41.47
N MET A 87 -22.31 -18.05 -41.57
CA MET A 87 -21.16 -18.06 -40.65
C MET A 87 -20.38 -16.73 -40.64
N SER A 88 -19.75 -16.37 -39.52
CA SER A 88 -18.32 -16.02 -39.54
C SER A 88 -17.66 -16.20 -38.17
N GLN A 89 -16.47 -16.80 -38.21
CA GLN A 89 -15.50 -16.83 -37.12
C GLN A 89 -14.90 -15.44 -36.90
N GLY A 90 -14.54 -15.12 -35.66
CA GLY A 90 -13.55 -14.08 -35.35
C GLY A 90 -13.99 -13.07 -34.30
N TYR A 91 -13.90 -13.44 -33.01
CA TYR A 91 -13.86 -12.47 -31.91
C TYR A 91 -12.84 -12.93 -30.85
N GLN A 92 -11.58 -12.61 -31.09
CA GLN A 92 -10.58 -12.48 -30.04
C GLN A 92 -9.84 -11.15 -30.26
N SER A 93 -9.43 -10.54 -29.13
CA SER A 93 -8.49 -9.42 -29.03
C SER A 93 -9.01 -8.03 -29.42
N ARG A 94 -9.55 -7.28 -28.44
CA ARG A 94 -9.40 -5.80 -28.41
C ARG A 94 -9.57 -5.09 -27.07
N ILE A 95 -9.89 -5.78 -25.96
CA ILE A 95 -10.15 -5.10 -24.67
C ILE A 95 -8.99 -5.25 -23.65
N LYS A 96 -7.91 -5.96 -23.97
CA LYS A 96 -6.79 -6.17 -23.02
C LYS A 96 -5.69 -5.08 -23.02
N SER A 97 -5.71 -4.10 -23.92
CA SER A 97 -4.59 -3.14 -24.04
C SER A 97 -4.73 -1.89 -23.16
N SER A 98 -5.93 -1.29 -23.01
CA SER A 98 -6.04 0.01 -22.31
C SER A 98 -5.92 -0.12 -20.79
N LEU A 99 -6.46 -1.20 -20.19
CA LEU A 99 -6.34 -1.44 -18.75
C LEU A 99 -4.89 -1.71 -18.33
N LEU A 100 -4.14 -2.47 -19.13
CA LEU A 100 -2.73 -2.79 -18.83
C LEU A 100 -1.83 -1.55 -18.97
N GLU A 101 -2.10 -0.67 -19.94
CA GLU A 101 -1.38 0.60 -20.09
C GLU A 101 -1.68 1.57 -18.96
N SER A 102 -2.96 1.73 -18.58
CA SER A 102 -3.33 2.54 -17.42
C SER A 102 -2.68 2.02 -16.13
N TYR A 103 -2.66 0.70 -15.92
CA TYR A 103 -2.04 0.12 -14.72
C TYR A 103 -0.52 0.35 -14.69
N LYS A 104 0.17 0.23 -15.83
CA LYS A 104 1.60 0.53 -15.92
C LYS A 104 1.89 1.99 -15.59
N GLN A 105 1.04 2.91 -16.05
CA GLN A 105 1.20 4.34 -15.78
C GLN A 105 0.98 4.69 -14.31
N VAL A 106 -0.01 4.06 -13.66
CA VAL A 106 -0.26 4.21 -12.22
C VAL A 106 0.91 3.69 -11.39
N ILE A 107 1.46 2.52 -11.73
CA ILE A 107 2.62 1.95 -11.04
C ILE A 107 3.86 2.85 -11.21
N GLN A 108 4.12 3.35 -12.44
CA GLN A 108 5.23 4.27 -12.68
C GLN A 108 5.09 5.58 -11.89
N ASN A 109 3.90 6.17 -11.86
CA ASN A 109 3.65 7.40 -11.11
C ASN A 109 3.81 7.20 -9.59
N SER A 110 3.37 6.05 -9.07
CA SER A 110 3.55 5.67 -7.66
C SER A 110 5.02 5.52 -7.28
N GLN A 111 5.82 4.88 -8.15
CA GLN A 111 7.26 4.71 -7.92
C GLN A 111 8.00 6.05 -7.95
N GLN A 112 7.65 6.94 -8.89
CA GLN A 112 8.23 8.29 -8.97
C GLN A 112 7.89 9.14 -7.74
N GLN A 113 6.64 9.10 -7.27
CA GLN A 113 6.24 9.83 -6.06
C GLN A 113 6.95 9.29 -4.81
N ARG A 114 7.21 7.97 -4.72
CA ARG A 114 8.01 7.39 -3.64
C ARG A 114 9.46 7.86 -3.69
N GLU A 115 10.09 7.91 -4.86
CA GLU A 115 11.45 8.43 -5.01
C GLU A 115 11.56 9.91 -4.62
N GLU A 116 10.57 10.73 -5.00
CA GLU A 116 10.50 12.15 -4.61
C GLU A 116 10.29 12.33 -3.10
N LEU A 117 9.41 11.54 -2.48
CA LEU A 117 9.20 11.55 -1.03
C LEU A 117 10.46 11.13 -0.25
N CYS A 118 11.19 10.13 -0.74
CA CYS A 118 12.45 9.69 -0.14
C CYS A 118 13.51 10.79 -0.15
N GLN A 119 13.54 11.68 -1.15
CA GLN A 119 14.50 12.79 -1.22
C GLN A 119 14.23 13.92 -0.21
N ILE A 120 12.98 14.11 0.23
CA ILE A 120 12.56 15.23 1.09
C ILE A 120 12.65 14.88 2.59
N LEU A 121 12.72 13.59 2.95
CA LEU A 121 12.83 13.14 4.34
C LEU A 121 14.26 13.33 4.91
N PRO A 122 14.39 13.91 6.12
CA PRO A 122 15.68 13.99 6.82
C PRO A 122 16.29 12.61 7.02
N GLU A 123 17.61 12.53 6.90
CA GLU A 123 18.41 11.28 6.92
C GLU A 123 18.18 10.42 8.19
N GLN A 124 17.73 11.02 9.28
CA GLN A 124 17.41 10.37 10.55
C GLN A 124 16.03 9.68 10.58
N LEU A 125 15.07 10.12 9.77
CA LEU A 125 13.76 9.48 9.60
C LEU A 125 13.78 8.35 8.55
N ARG A 126 14.75 8.38 7.62
CA ARG A 126 15.00 7.28 6.68
C ARG A 126 15.36 5.96 7.37
N CYS A 127 15.83 6.00 8.62
CA CYS A 127 16.19 4.83 9.40
C CYS A 127 15.08 4.29 10.32
N GLN A 128 13.94 4.99 10.46
CA GLN A 128 12.83 4.58 11.35
C GLN A 128 11.54 4.18 10.62
N TYR A 129 11.37 4.56 9.36
CA TYR A 129 10.27 4.10 8.51
C TYR A 129 10.89 3.36 7.32
N ASN A 130 10.49 2.10 7.12
CA ASN A 130 11.04 1.13 6.17
C ASN A 130 12.32 0.42 6.64
N GLN A 131 12.24 -0.35 7.73
CA GLN A 131 13.11 -1.52 7.82
C GLN A 131 12.52 -2.62 6.94
N THR A 132 12.82 -2.54 5.65
CA THR A 132 12.56 -3.63 4.72
C THR A 132 13.48 -4.78 5.08
N LEU A 133 12.90 -5.94 5.33
CA LEU A 133 13.59 -7.18 5.59
C LEU A 133 13.66 -7.98 4.29
N THR A 134 14.85 -8.47 3.96
CA THR A 134 15.04 -9.46 2.91
C THR A 134 14.99 -10.84 3.54
N ILE A 135 13.97 -11.64 3.22
CA ILE A 135 13.79 -13.00 3.77
C ILE A 135 13.73 -14.03 2.64
N ILE A 136 14.07 -15.27 2.98
CA ILE A 136 14.07 -16.40 2.05
C ILE A 136 12.85 -17.26 2.36
N LEU A 137 11.97 -17.44 1.39
CA LEU A 137 10.81 -18.31 1.47
C LEU A 137 11.05 -19.62 0.75
N VAL A 138 10.80 -20.73 1.43
CA VAL A 138 10.92 -22.07 0.86
C VAL A 138 9.57 -22.76 0.97
N PHE A 139 9.01 -23.16 -0.17
CA PHE A 139 7.76 -23.91 -0.21
C PHE A 139 8.02 -25.41 -0.27
N ASP A 140 7.33 -26.21 0.54
CA ASP A 140 7.57 -27.65 0.71
C ASP A 140 7.55 -28.49 -0.58
N HIS A 141 6.87 -28.02 -1.62
CA HIS A 141 6.74 -28.72 -2.90
C HIS A 141 7.32 -27.95 -4.09
N LEU A 142 7.82 -26.73 -3.87
CA LEU A 142 8.50 -25.95 -4.90
C LEU A 142 10.00 -26.00 -4.59
N VAL A 143 10.79 -26.58 -5.49
CA VAL A 143 12.26 -26.71 -5.36
C VAL A 143 12.97 -25.35 -5.33
N ASN A 144 12.22 -24.24 -5.47
CA ASN A 144 12.74 -22.89 -5.54
C ASN A 144 12.56 -22.17 -4.19
N ALA A 145 13.66 -21.56 -3.74
CA ALA A 145 13.64 -20.54 -2.70
C ALA A 145 13.34 -19.17 -3.35
N TYR A 146 12.47 -18.39 -2.73
CA TYR A 146 12.14 -17.03 -3.16
C TYR A 146 12.73 -16.05 -2.19
N GLU A 147 13.57 -15.15 -2.69
CA GLU A 147 14.03 -14.00 -1.92
C GLU A 147 13.01 -12.88 -2.07
N ILE A 148 12.49 -12.37 -0.95
CA ILE A 148 11.49 -11.31 -0.94
C ILE A 148 11.89 -10.19 0.01
N GLU A 149 11.47 -8.97 -0.34
CA GLU A 149 11.59 -7.80 0.51
C GLU A 149 10.24 -7.49 1.12
N ILE A 150 10.16 -7.45 2.45
CA ILE A 150 8.92 -7.22 3.21
C ILE A 150 9.14 -6.18 4.31
N ASP A 151 8.11 -5.42 4.67
CA ASP A 151 8.20 -4.52 5.82
C ASP A 151 8.30 -5.33 7.13
N SER A 152 9.30 -5.02 7.97
CA SER A 152 9.43 -5.55 9.33
C SER A 152 8.16 -5.46 10.19
N GLN A 153 7.28 -4.47 9.92
CA GLN A 153 6.02 -4.27 10.62
C GLN A 153 4.85 -5.08 10.03
N ALA A 154 5.01 -5.65 8.83
CA ALA A 154 3.97 -6.47 8.21
C ALA A 154 3.70 -7.72 9.07
N SER A 155 2.46 -8.18 9.03
CA SER A 155 2.04 -9.41 9.70
C SER A 155 2.32 -10.64 8.82
N ILE A 156 2.37 -11.82 9.44
CA ILE A 156 2.43 -13.09 8.70
C ILE A 156 1.18 -13.28 7.83
N GLY A 157 0.02 -12.79 8.28
CA GLY A 157 -1.22 -12.79 7.50
C GLY A 157 -1.12 -11.96 6.21
N ASP A 158 -0.48 -10.79 6.27
CA ASP A 158 -0.27 -9.94 5.09
C ASP A 158 0.58 -10.67 4.04
N LEU A 159 1.67 -11.32 4.49
CA LEU A 159 2.51 -12.15 3.62
C LEU A 159 1.72 -13.30 2.99
N ALA A 160 0.85 -13.97 3.77
CA ALA A 160 -0.01 -15.04 3.27
C ALA A 160 -0.95 -14.56 2.16
N GLN A 161 -1.55 -13.38 2.34
CA GLN A 161 -2.46 -12.79 1.36
C GLN A 161 -1.75 -12.41 0.06
N GLU A 162 -0.58 -11.77 0.16
CA GLU A 162 0.21 -11.43 -1.03
C GLU A 162 0.57 -12.69 -1.84
N PHE A 163 1.03 -13.74 -1.18
CA PHE A 163 1.37 -14.98 -1.87
C PHE A 163 0.16 -15.74 -2.41
N LYS A 164 -1.01 -15.67 -1.76
CA LYS A 164 -2.26 -16.19 -2.36
C LYS A 164 -2.57 -15.53 -3.70
N ILE A 165 -2.35 -14.21 -3.81
CA ILE A 165 -2.54 -13.46 -5.04
C ILE A 165 -1.50 -13.87 -6.09
N VAL A 166 -0.20 -13.87 -5.73
CA VAL A 166 0.90 -14.18 -6.65
C VAL A 166 0.81 -15.61 -7.19
N LEU A 167 0.47 -16.57 -6.33
CA LEU A 167 0.30 -17.97 -6.71
C LEU A 167 -1.05 -18.24 -7.40
N ASN A 168 -1.93 -17.24 -7.49
CA ASN A 168 -3.31 -17.35 -7.97
C ASN A 168 -4.02 -18.57 -7.35
N HIS A 169 -3.88 -18.73 -6.04
CA HIS A 169 -4.34 -19.91 -5.32
C HIS A 169 -5.32 -19.51 -4.20
N GLN A 170 -6.46 -20.20 -4.14
CA GLN A 170 -7.47 -20.00 -3.08
C GLN A 170 -7.12 -20.70 -1.74
N LYS A 171 -5.93 -21.30 -1.62
CA LYS A 171 -5.58 -22.16 -0.48
C LYS A 171 -4.89 -21.37 0.62
N GLU A 172 -5.04 -21.85 1.84
CA GLU A 172 -4.31 -21.34 3.00
C GLU A 172 -2.83 -21.69 2.91
N ILE A 173 -2.00 -20.75 3.36
CA ILE A 173 -0.55 -20.88 3.40
C ILE A 173 -0.17 -20.81 4.87
N LEU A 174 0.43 -21.88 5.38
CA LEU A 174 1.05 -21.87 6.71
C LEU A 174 2.50 -21.49 6.58
N PHE A 175 2.94 -20.56 7.42
CA PHE A 175 4.34 -20.26 7.57
C PHE A 175 4.87 -20.90 8.85
N SER A 176 6.08 -21.43 8.79
CA SER A 176 6.80 -21.91 9.96
C SER A 176 8.23 -21.37 10.00
N PHE A 177 8.70 -21.11 11.22
CA PHE A 177 10.04 -20.64 11.50
C PHE A 177 10.65 -21.50 12.60
N GLU A 178 11.83 -22.07 12.34
CA GLU A 178 12.51 -23.00 13.27
C GLU A 178 11.63 -24.18 13.72
N GLY A 179 10.70 -24.61 12.86
CA GLY A 179 9.77 -25.71 13.14
C GLY A 179 8.51 -25.31 13.93
N ASN A 180 8.36 -24.03 14.29
CA ASN A 180 7.14 -23.51 14.91
C ASN A 180 6.23 -22.89 13.86
N ILE A 181 4.94 -23.25 13.87
CA ILE A 181 3.93 -22.62 13.03
C ILE A 181 3.69 -21.20 13.54
N LEU A 182 3.71 -20.24 12.63
CA LEU A 182 3.50 -18.83 12.93
C LEU A 182 2.01 -18.48 12.81
N GLU A 183 1.51 -17.71 13.78
CA GLU A 183 0.14 -17.18 13.73
C GLU A 183 0.08 -15.92 12.87
N GLU A 184 -1.03 -15.72 12.15
CA GLU A 184 -1.19 -14.64 11.17
C GLU A 184 -1.07 -13.24 11.78
N GLU A 185 -1.40 -13.09 13.06
CA GLU A 185 -1.46 -11.81 13.77
C GLU A 185 -0.08 -11.25 14.11
N PHE A 186 0.94 -12.11 14.17
CA PHE A 186 2.28 -11.70 14.57
C PHE A 186 3.01 -10.97 13.44
N THR A 187 3.75 -9.94 13.81
CA THR A 187 4.63 -9.22 12.88
C THR A 187 6.03 -9.82 12.84
N PHE A 188 6.75 -9.60 11.74
CA PHE A 188 8.15 -10.05 11.62
C PHE A 188 9.04 -9.49 12.73
N GLN A 189 8.78 -8.25 13.17
CA GLN A 189 9.49 -7.65 14.30
C GLN A 189 9.19 -8.36 15.63
N GLN A 190 7.93 -8.72 15.91
CA GLN A 190 7.55 -9.43 17.14
C GLN A 190 8.16 -10.84 17.19
N LEU A 191 8.29 -11.47 16.03
CA LEU A 191 8.94 -12.76 15.86
C LEU A 191 10.48 -12.66 15.83
N ASN A 192 11.04 -11.45 15.93
CA ASN A 192 12.47 -11.17 15.82
C ASN A 192 13.12 -11.78 14.56
N ILE A 193 12.38 -11.78 13.45
CA ILE A 193 12.86 -12.24 12.15
C ILE A 193 13.70 -11.12 11.54
N GLN A 194 14.89 -11.46 11.04
CA GLN A 194 15.86 -10.51 10.50
C GLN A 194 16.24 -10.85 9.06
N ASN A 195 17.05 -9.97 8.45
CA ASN A 195 17.56 -10.17 7.10
C ASN A 195 18.27 -11.52 6.93
N GLY A 196 17.99 -12.19 5.82
CA GLY A 196 18.55 -13.49 5.44
C GLY A 196 17.90 -14.69 6.12
N TYR A 197 16.88 -14.48 6.95
CA TYR A 197 16.18 -15.58 7.63
C TYR A 197 15.35 -16.38 6.63
N THR A 198 15.26 -17.69 6.88
CA THR A 198 14.48 -18.61 6.05
C THR A 198 13.17 -18.96 6.74
N LEU A 199 12.07 -18.77 6.02
CA LEU A 199 10.72 -19.17 6.41
C LEU A 199 10.27 -20.33 5.54
N GLN A 200 9.71 -21.34 6.18
CA GLN A 200 9.10 -22.47 5.49
C GLN A 200 7.63 -22.14 5.24
N ALA A 201 7.13 -22.46 4.05
CA ALA A 201 5.76 -22.21 3.65
C ALA A 201 5.11 -23.50 3.15
N GLN A 202 3.97 -23.84 3.71
CA GLN A 202 3.21 -25.03 3.34
C GLN A 202 1.83 -24.63 2.81
N LEU A 203 1.46 -25.17 1.65
CA LEU A 203 0.09 -25.06 1.14
C LEU A 203 -0.79 -26.13 1.80
N ILE A 204 -1.86 -25.74 2.51
CA ILE A 204 -2.85 -26.68 3.03
C ILE A 204 -3.89 -26.98 1.94
N TYR A 205 -4.19 -28.25 1.70
CA TYR A 205 -5.11 -28.76 0.67
C TYR A 205 -6.50 -29.12 1.20
#